data_AF-A0A256YFI8-F1
#
_entry.id   AF-A0A256YFI8-F1
#
_cell.length_a   1.000
_cell.length_b   1.000
_cell.length_c   1.000
_cell.angle_alpha   90.00
_cell.angle_beta   90.00
_cell.angle_gamma   90.00
#
_symmetry.space_group_name_H-M   'P 1'
#
loop_
_entity.id
_entity.type
_entity.pdbx_description
1 polymer ?
#
loop_
_entity_poly.entity_id
_entity_poly.type
_entity_poly.pdbx_seq_one_letter_code
_entity_poly.pdbx_strand_id
1 'polypeptide(L)'
;MPVIRVAKWDLERLVGRELSREETIDLLAKLKCEVEVISDDEIEYEATHDRPDLYSVEGLARGIRYLLGIGGNKFVYIDEGYKAYNMGVPRRPYVAFGIVKNVELDDEAVKQIMQLQEKLAFTYGRNRRKASIGVYDLDKFEMPIYYELRDPYKTRFIPLNEEREMNLREILQQTEKGREYRDLLKGWKKLPVIRDVTGKILSMPPIINSEDTKVTENTRNILIDSTGTDLETVVNMVTIMATSIAERSPDRALYFVETIMLNNKIVRAPRDHRGIVEADIDNISSLIGVEIKTKDLDKLFYRMGYEIVEFSNNKIFVKVPPYRLDVRSWVDLAEDIAIAYGYDKIGEEATSLPPATHPGRMHPLEFLSRTLRKIMISYGFVEVANYMMSNPYIQLEIFGLDSEMIRVSNPKMEKYTGLRIWLTPGLLEVYLENMDKEKEIKIFEIGDVAIPDPNAETGARIERRLGILISHDKATLTDGLAITNIILNTIDIKSHYEKTSIKGLLPQRTAGIYVDSDMIGFIGEIHPTILNKLNIEKPVIVVEIILNKILSHLRK
;
A
#
# COMPACT_ATOMS: atom_id res chain seq x y z
N MET A 1 -5.44 -4.59 0.91
CA MET A 1 -6.18 -3.53 0.17
C MET A 1 -7.49 -3.24 0.94
N PRO A 2 -8.46 -2.41 0.52
CA PRO A 2 -9.77 -2.45 1.18
C PRO A 2 -10.45 -3.80 0.93
N VAL A 3 -10.75 -4.51 2.01
CA VAL A 3 -11.57 -5.72 1.98
C VAL A 3 -13.04 -5.33 1.84
N ILE A 4 -13.76 -5.93 0.89
CA ILE A 4 -15.15 -5.65 0.55
C ILE A 4 -15.97 -6.91 0.81
N ARG A 5 -17.13 -6.75 1.45
CA ARG A 5 -18.05 -7.85 1.75
C ARG A 5 -19.37 -7.64 1.05
N VAL A 6 -19.82 -8.65 0.33
CA VAL A 6 -21.08 -8.60 -0.41
C VAL A 6 -21.88 -9.87 -0.17
N ALA A 7 -23.19 -9.73 -0.01
CA ALA A 7 -24.06 -10.88 0.01
C ALA A 7 -24.15 -11.50 -1.39
N LYS A 8 -23.96 -12.81 -1.49
CA LYS A 8 -23.95 -13.54 -2.76
C LYS A 8 -25.28 -13.41 -3.49
N TRP A 9 -26.39 -13.59 -2.79
CA TRP A 9 -27.74 -13.47 -3.37
C TRP A 9 -28.00 -12.09 -3.98
N ASP A 10 -27.43 -11.03 -3.39
CA ASP A 10 -27.60 -9.66 -3.88
C ASP A 10 -26.73 -9.38 -5.11
N LEU A 11 -25.51 -9.93 -5.13
CA LEU A 11 -24.67 -9.92 -6.32
C LEU A 11 -25.39 -10.60 -7.50
N GLU A 12 -25.91 -11.81 -7.28
CA GLU A 12 -26.63 -12.58 -8.31
C GLU A 12 -27.90 -11.87 -8.77
N ARG A 13 -28.63 -11.22 -7.86
CA ARG A 13 -29.78 -10.37 -8.16
C ARG A 13 -29.42 -9.24 -9.12
N LEU A 14 -28.35 -8.51 -8.83
CA LEU A 14 -27.90 -7.38 -9.67
C LEU A 14 -27.27 -7.84 -10.98
N VAL A 15 -26.58 -8.98 -11.00
CA VAL A 15 -26.05 -9.59 -12.22
C VAL A 15 -27.18 -10.13 -13.11
N GLY A 16 -28.26 -10.61 -12.49
CA GLY A 16 -29.43 -11.20 -13.14
C GLY A 16 -29.32 -12.71 -13.39
N ARG A 17 -28.37 -13.40 -12.74
CA ARG A 17 -28.21 -14.86 -12.77
C ARG A 17 -27.35 -15.34 -11.61
N GLU A 18 -27.50 -16.63 -11.30
CA GLU A 18 -26.63 -17.34 -10.36
C GLU A 18 -25.21 -17.47 -10.91
N LEU A 19 -24.24 -17.49 -9.98
CA LEU A 19 -22.81 -17.62 -10.26
C LEU A 19 -22.25 -18.82 -9.49
N SER A 20 -21.55 -19.70 -10.22
CA SER A 20 -20.83 -20.79 -9.56
C SER A 20 -19.64 -20.24 -8.78
N ARG A 21 -19.14 -21.01 -7.81
CA ARG A 21 -17.95 -20.63 -7.05
C ARG A 21 -16.74 -20.41 -7.95
N GLU A 22 -16.50 -21.31 -8.90
CA GLU A 22 -15.38 -21.23 -9.84
C GLU A 22 -15.49 -20.01 -10.76
N GLU A 23 -16.69 -19.74 -11.28
CA GLU A 23 -16.95 -18.58 -12.13
C GLU A 23 -16.77 -17.27 -11.35
N THR A 24 -17.21 -17.22 -10.10
CA THR A 24 -17.03 -16.06 -9.22
C THR A 24 -15.56 -15.75 -9.02
N ILE A 25 -14.72 -16.76 -8.76
CA ILE A 25 -13.27 -16.60 -8.59
C ILE A 25 -12.62 -16.05 -9.87
N ASP A 26 -12.93 -16.64 -11.03
CA ASP A 26 -12.39 -16.21 -12.32
C ASP A 26 -12.78 -14.77 -12.67
N LEU A 27 -14.06 -14.41 -12.45
CA LEU A 27 -14.56 -13.06 -12.72
C LEU A 27 -13.94 -12.00 -11.78
N LEU A 28 -13.82 -12.30 -10.49
CA LEU A 28 -13.18 -11.41 -9.52
C LEU A 28 -11.71 -11.19 -9.87
N ALA A 29 -10.98 -12.24 -10.23
CA ALA A 29 -9.60 -12.12 -10.67
C ALA A 29 -9.46 -11.19 -11.88
N LYS A 30 -10.35 -11.31 -12.88
CA LYS A 30 -10.41 -10.41 -14.05
C LYS A 30 -10.77 -8.97 -13.71
N LEU A 31 -11.46 -8.75 -12.58
CA LEU A 31 -11.74 -7.40 -12.06
C LEU A 31 -10.66 -6.90 -11.09
N LYS A 32 -9.45 -7.49 -11.12
CA LYS A 32 -8.34 -7.17 -10.21
C LYS A 32 -8.69 -7.35 -8.73
N CYS A 33 -9.62 -8.25 -8.42
CA CYS A 33 -10.02 -8.55 -7.05
C CYS A 33 -9.40 -9.88 -6.60
N GLU A 34 -8.87 -9.90 -5.37
CA GLU A 34 -8.35 -11.12 -4.75
C GLU A 34 -9.40 -11.66 -3.77
N VAL A 35 -9.83 -12.90 -3.98
CA VAL A 35 -10.86 -13.54 -3.16
C VAL A 35 -10.27 -13.99 -1.84
N GLU A 36 -10.82 -13.51 -0.72
CA GLU A 36 -10.46 -13.98 0.62
C GLU A 36 -11.39 -15.10 1.08
N VAL A 37 -12.71 -14.92 0.90
CA VAL A 37 -13.73 -15.88 1.35
C VAL A 37 -14.84 -15.98 0.31
N ILE A 38 -15.27 -17.21 0.03
CA ILE A 38 -16.56 -17.48 -0.65
C ILE A 38 -17.29 -18.53 0.17
N SER A 39 -18.46 -18.14 0.65
CA SER A 39 -19.44 -19.01 1.31
C SER A 39 -20.74 -19.04 0.49
N ASP A 40 -21.74 -19.76 0.99
CA ASP A 40 -23.06 -19.82 0.33
C ASP A 40 -23.79 -18.46 0.39
N ASP A 41 -23.56 -17.67 1.44
CA ASP A 41 -24.28 -16.41 1.67
C ASP A 41 -23.43 -15.15 1.38
N GLU A 42 -22.11 -15.23 1.54
CA GLU A 42 -21.20 -14.07 1.52
C GLU A 42 -19.96 -14.30 0.67
N ILE A 43 -19.53 -13.25 -0.03
CA ILE A 43 -18.27 -13.15 -0.75
C ILE A 43 -17.45 -12.00 -0.15
N GLU A 44 -16.21 -12.29 0.24
CA GLU A 44 -15.22 -11.32 0.73
C GLU A 44 -14.03 -11.26 -0.23
N TYR A 45 -13.67 -10.06 -0.66
CA TYR A 45 -12.58 -9.85 -1.60
C TYR A 45 -11.80 -8.56 -1.31
N GLU A 46 -10.51 -8.57 -1.60
CA GLU A 46 -9.69 -7.36 -1.67
C GLU A 46 -9.81 -6.71 -3.04
N ALA A 47 -10.20 -5.43 -3.07
CA ALA A 47 -10.28 -4.65 -4.29
C ALA A 47 -9.09 -3.68 -4.42
N THR A 48 -8.49 -3.58 -5.60
CA THR A 48 -7.35 -2.69 -5.80
C THR A 48 -7.69 -1.21 -5.60
N HIS A 49 -6.67 -0.40 -5.28
CA HIS A 49 -6.86 1.03 -4.97
C HIS A 49 -7.22 1.90 -6.19
N ASP A 50 -6.96 1.42 -7.41
CA ASP A 50 -7.22 2.10 -8.67
C ASP A 50 -8.67 1.90 -9.15
N ARG A 51 -9.37 0.86 -8.65
CA ARG A 51 -10.75 0.49 -9.00
C ARG A 51 -11.75 0.70 -7.85
N PRO A 52 -11.91 1.93 -7.34
CA PRO A 52 -12.85 2.22 -6.26
C PRO A 52 -14.32 2.05 -6.65
N ASP A 53 -14.62 1.92 -7.95
CA ASP A 53 -15.94 1.52 -8.42
C ASP A 53 -16.31 0.11 -7.96
N LEU A 54 -15.34 -0.75 -7.58
CA LEU A 54 -15.57 -2.12 -7.11
C LEU A 54 -15.73 -2.24 -5.59
N TYR A 55 -15.86 -1.13 -4.85
CA TYR A 55 -15.97 -1.15 -3.37
C TYR A 55 -17.39 -1.43 -2.85
N SER A 56 -18.25 -1.94 -3.71
CA SER A 56 -19.67 -2.19 -3.45
C SER A 56 -20.19 -3.26 -4.40
N VAL A 57 -21.23 -3.98 -3.99
CA VAL A 57 -21.87 -4.99 -4.83
C VAL A 57 -22.40 -4.42 -6.15
N GLU A 58 -22.86 -3.16 -6.17
CA GLU A 58 -23.42 -2.51 -7.35
C GLU A 58 -22.37 -2.37 -8.47
N GLY A 59 -21.20 -1.84 -8.11
CA GLY A 59 -20.12 -1.69 -9.06
C GLY A 59 -19.44 -3.01 -9.42
N LEU A 60 -19.38 -3.96 -8.49
CA LEU A 60 -18.92 -5.32 -8.77
C LEU A 60 -19.84 -6.01 -9.79
N ALA A 61 -21.15 -6.00 -9.55
CA ALA A 61 -22.15 -6.57 -10.43
C ALA A 61 -22.09 -5.94 -11.82
N ARG A 62 -21.94 -4.61 -11.90
CA ARG A 62 -21.72 -3.89 -13.17
C ARG A 62 -20.51 -4.43 -13.93
N GLY A 63 -19.36 -4.58 -13.26
CA GLY A 63 -18.14 -5.14 -13.85
C GLY A 63 -18.35 -6.58 -14.36
N ILE A 64 -18.98 -7.44 -13.54
CA ILE A 64 -19.26 -8.83 -13.89
C ILE A 64 -20.17 -8.92 -15.12
N ARG A 65 -21.22 -8.10 -15.19
CA ARG A 65 -22.15 -8.10 -16.33
C ARG A 65 -21.47 -7.77 -17.65
N TYR A 66 -20.49 -6.86 -17.64
CA TYR A 66 -19.69 -6.57 -18.83
C TYR A 66 -18.83 -7.78 -19.23
N LEU A 67 -18.13 -8.41 -18.29
CA LEU A 67 -17.30 -9.59 -18.56
C LEU A 67 -18.13 -10.78 -19.12
N LEU A 68 -19.33 -10.98 -18.57
CA LEU A 68 -20.28 -12.00 -19.03
C LEU A 68 -20.96 -11.66 -20.38
N GLY A 69 -20.77 -10.44 -20.90
CA GLY A 69 -21.43 -9.99 -22.13
C GLY A 69 -22.93 -9.74 -21.98
N ILE A 70 -23.47 -9.72 -20.76
CA ILE A 70 -24.84 -9.29 -20.45
C ILE A 70 -24.99 -7.79 -20.75
N GLY A 71 -23.88 -7.06 -20.61
CA GLY A 71 -23.80 -5.62 -20.84
C GLY A 71 -24.07 -4.83 -19.56
N GLY A 72 -23.48 -3.64 -19.47
CA GLY A 72 -23.72 -2.73 -18.36
C GLY A 72 -25.03 -1.98 -18.47
N ASN A 73 -25.45 -1.44 -17.34
CA ASN A 73 -26.57 -0.53 -17.27
C ASN A 73 -26.13 0.86 -17.75
N LYS A 74 -26.80 1.37 -18.79
CA LYS A 74 -26.56 2.75 -19.24
C LYS A 74 -27.20 3.71 -18.24
N PHE A 75 -26.43 4.71 -17.85
CA PHE A 75 -26.85 5.79 -16.98
C PHE A 75 -27.46 6.94 -17.78
N VAL A 76 -28.55 7.51 -17.26
CA VAL A 76 -29.20 8.69 -17.84
C VAL A 76 -28.82 9.91 -17.01
N TYR A 77 -28.19 10.90 -17.62
CA TYR A 77 -27.80 12.13 -16.95
C TYR A 77 -28.82 13.23 -17.22
N ILE A 78 -29.39 13.81 -16.17
CA ILE A 78 -30.50 14.76 -16.24
C ILE A 78 -30.09 16.08 -15.58
N ASP A 79 -30.44 17.19 -16.24
CA ASP A 79 -30.29 18.53 -15.68
C ASP A 79 -31.67 19.13 -15.38
N GLU A 80 -32.03 19.17 -14.09
CA GLU A 80 -33.24 19.85 -13.60
C GLU A 80 -32.92 21.22 -12.97
N GLY A 81 -31.68 21.70 -13.07
CA GLY A 81 -31.27 22.98 -12.51
C GLY A 81 -31.12 23.00 -10.97
N TYR A 82 -30.81 21.85 -10.34
CA TYR A 82 -30.49 21.81 -8.92
C TYR A 82 -29.24 22.63 -8.59
N LYS A 83 -29.31 23.41 -7.51
CA LYS A 83 -28.23 24.31 -7.10
C LYS A 83 -27.77 24.03 -5.67
N ALA A 84 -26.48 24.20 -5.47
CA ALA A 84 -25.82 24.24 -4.17
C ALA A 84 -24.90 25.47 -4.10
N TYR A 85 -24.62 25.94 -2.88
CA TYR A 85 -23.80 27.14 -2.66
C TYR A 85 -22.68 26.84 -1.66
N ASN A 86 -21.45 27.13 -2.06
CA ASN A 86 -20.30 27.12 -1.17
C ASN A 86 -20.03 28.54 -0.67
N MET A 87 -20.37 28.80 0.59
CA MET A 87 -20.25 30.11 1.23
C MET A 87 -18.84 30.40 1.78
N GLY A 88 -17.87 29.52 1.53
CA GLY A 88 -16.48 29.72 1.88
C GLY A 88 -16.02 28.96 3.11
N VAL A 89 -15.30 27.85 2.85
CA VAL A 89 -14.66 27.05 3.90
C VAL A 89 -13.15 26.94 3.60
N PRO A 90 -12.32 27.93 3.99
CA PRO A 90 -10.98 28.11 3.41
C PRO A 90 -10.02 26.91 3.48
N ARG A 91 -10.05 26.16 4.59
CA ARG A 91 -9.19 24.99 4.81
C ARG A 91 -9.74 23.69 4.22
N ARG A 92 -10.98 23.69 3.73
CA ARG A 92 -11.64 22.59 3.01
C ARG A 92 -12.55 23.19 1.93
N PRO A 93 -11.94 23.82 0.91
CA PRO A 93 -12.63 24.78 0.05
C PRO A 93 -13.54 24.15 -0.99
N TYR A 94 -13.48 22.84 -1.22
CA TYR A 94 -14.25 22.18 -2.27
C TYR A 94 -15.42 21.39 -1.70
N VAL A 95 -16.55 21.46 -2.40
CA VAL A 95 -17.73 20.62 -2.19
C VAL A 95 -18.37 20.36 -3.55
N ALA A 96 -18.92 19.16 -3.73
CA ALA A 96 -19.73 18.80 -4.88
C ALA A 96 -20.89 17.92 -4.43
N PHE A 97 -21.95 17.91 -5.23
CA PHE A 97 -23.18 17.17 -4.93
C PHE A 97 -23.68 16.43 -6.17
N GLY A 98 -24.42 15.36 -5.96
CA GLY A 98 -25.13 14.63 -7.01
C GLY A 98 -26.42 14.05 -6.45
N ILE A 99 -27.42 13.84 -7.29
CA ILE A 99 -28.72 13.29 -6.88
C ILE A 99 -29.02 12.01 -7.67
N VAL A 100 -29.56 11.01 -7.00
CA VAL A 100 -30.16 9.81 -7.62
C VAL A 100 -31.58 9.68 -7.11
N LYS A 101 -32.54 9.47 -8.02
CA LYS A 101 -33.98 9.36 -7.67
C LYS A 101 -34.53 7.97 -7.96
N ASN A 102 -35.71 7.70 -7.39
CA ASN A 102 -36.46 6.47 -7.56
C ASN A 102 -35.63 5.21 -7.23
N VAL A 103 -34.83 5.25 -6.16
CA VAL A 103 -34.07 4.09 -5.72
C VAL A 103 -34.96 3.09 -4.99
N GLU A 104 -34.71 1.81 -5.20
CA GLU A 104 -35.36 0.69 -4.51
C GLU A 104 -34.34 0.07 -3.55
N LEU A 105 -34.54 0.27 -2.25
CA LEU A 105 -33.59 -0.11 -1.22
C LEU A 105 -34.19 -1.15 -0.28
N ASP A 106 -33.39 -2.17 0.02
CA ASP A 106 -33.55 -3.06 1.16
C ASP A 106 -32.37 -2.90 2.12
N ASP A 107 -32.39 -3.63 3.23
CA ASP A 107 -31.36 -3.59 4.27
C ASP A 107 -29.95 -3.81 3.69
N GLU A 108 -29.82 -4.70 2.70
CA GLU A 108 -28.52 -5.00 2.08
C GLU A 108 -28.05 -3.86 1.17
N ALA A 109 -28.93 -3.28 0.35
CA ALA A 109 -28.60 -2.10 -0.44
C ALA A 109 -28.14 -0.93 0.45
N VAL A 110 -28.80 -0.69 1.59
CA VAL A 110 -28.36 0.35 2.54
C VAL A 110 -26.98 0.05 3.11
N LYS A 111 -26.70 -1.20 3.50
CA LYS A 111 -25.36 -1.62 3.96
C LYS A 111 -24.29 -1.40 2.89
N GLN A 112 -24.57 -1.72 1.64
CA GLN A 112 -23.61 -1.58 0.53
C GLN A 112 -23.32 -0.10 0.21
N ILE A 113 -24.32 0.77 0.31
CA ILE A 113 -24.14 2.23 0.26
C ILE A 113 -23.21 2.70 1.40
N MET A 114 -23.46 2.26 2.64
CA MET A 114 -22.60 2.63 3.77
C MET A 114 -21.17 2.10 3.60
N GLN A 115 -21.01 0.85 3.15
CA GLN A 115 -19.71 0.26 2.87
C GLN A 115 -18.94 1.08 1.83
N LEU A 116 -19.57 1.42 0.70
CA LEU A 116 -18.95 2.24 -0.33
C LEU A 116 -18.51 3.60 0.23
N GLN A 117 -19.39 4.25 1.00
CA GLN A 117 -19.10 5.53 1.64
C GLN A 117 -17.87 5.44 2.56
N GLU A 118 -17.80 4.42 3.42
CA GLU A 118 -16.69 4.21 4.36
C GLU A 118 -15.38 3.87 3.65
N LYS A 119 -15.41 2.95 2.68
CA LYS A 119 -14.21 2.54 1.93
C LYS A 119 -13.64 3.68 1.10
N LEU A 120 -14.48 4.49 0.44
CA LEU A 120 -14.05 5.70 -0.26
C LEU A 120 -13.44 6.73 0.70
N ALA A 121 -14.07 6.96 1.86
CA ALA A 121 -13.59 7.91 2.87
C ALA A 121 -12.24 7.49 3.49
N PHE A 122 -12.05 6.20 3.73
CA PHE A 122 -10.82 5.62 4.26
C PHE A 122 -9.67 5.69 3.24
N THR A 123 -9.91 5.23 2.01
CA THR A 123 -8.90 5.11 0.95
C THR A 123 -8.66 6.45 0.22
N TYR A 124 -9.52 6.80 -0.74
CA TYR A 124 -9.42 8.02 -1.56
C TYR A 124 -9.49 9.30 -0.72
N GLY A 125 -10.33 9.27 0.34
CA GLY A 125 -10.43 10.33 1.32
C GLY A 125 -9.22 10.45 2.24
N ARG A 126 -8.30 9.47 2.27
CA ARG A 126 -7.14 9.37 3.17
C ARG A 126 -7.55 9.56 4.63
N ASN A 127 -8.44 8.70 5.13
CA ASN A 127 -9.12 8.85 6.42
C ASN A 127 -9.78 10.21 6.55
N ARG A 128 -10.60 10.55 5.55
CA ARG A 128 -11.36 11.82 5.45
C ARG A 128 -10.53 13.10 5.34
N ARG A 129 -9.20 13.04 5.51
CA ARG A 129 -8.29 14.20 5.48
C ARG A 129 -8.30 14.92 4.14
N LYS A 130 -8.30 14.17 3.02
CA LYS A 130 -8.33 14.73 1.66
C LYS A 130 -9.76 15.05 1.22
N ALA A 131 -10.70 14.14 1.46
CA ALA A 131 -12.12 14.30 1.12
C ALA A 131 -12.99 13.40 2.00
N SER A 132 -14.23 13.80 2.27
CA SER A 132 -15.24 13.01 2.99
C SER A 132 -16.52 13.00 2.19
N ILE A 133 -17.28 11.91 2.27
CA ILE A 133 -18.52 11.71 1.52
C ILE A 133 -19.70 11.47 2.48
N GLY A 134 -20.87 11.97 2.11
CA GLY A 134 -22.12 11.77 2.84
C GLY A 134 -23.27 11.48 1.88
N VAL A 135 -24.29 10.81 2.40
CA VAL A 135 -25.56 10.56 1.72
C VAL A 135 -26.73 10.97 2.62
N TYR A 136 -27.80 11.44 1.98
CA TYR A 136 -28.96 12.00 2.64
C TYR A 136 -30.24 11.61 1.91
N ASP A 137 -31.30 11.36 2.67
CA ASP A 137 -32.66 11.25 2.13
C ASP A 137 -33.14 12.64 1.67
N LEU A 138 -33.21 12.84 0.35
CA LEU A 138 -33.56 14.10 -0.29
C LEU A 138 -34.99 14.55 0.06
N ASP A 139 -35.88 13.62 0.43
CA ASP A 139 -37.28 13.94 0.74
C ASP A 139 -37.44 14.56 2.14
N LYS A 140 -36.35 14.69 2.91
CA LYS A 140 -36.35 15.19 4.29
C LYS A 140 -35.88 16.64 4.44
N PHE A 141 -35.58 17.35 3.35
CA PHE A 141 -35.10 18.73 3.37
C PHE A 141 -35.34 19.45 2.04
N GLU A 142 -35.06 20.76 1.99
CA GLU A 142 -35.35 21.59 0.81
C GLU A 142 -34.11 22.12 0.08
N MET A 143 -34.11 22.05 -1.25
CA MET A 143 -33.08 22.68 -2.08
C MET A 143 -33.32 24.20 -2.18
N PRO A 144 -32.27 25.04 -2.36
CA PRO A 144 -30.85 24.68 -2.50
C PRO A 144 -30.16 24.43 -1.16
N ILE A 145 -29.01 23.77 -1.23
CA ILE A 145 -28.15 23.48 -0.07
C ILE A 145 -26.95 24.43 0.02
N TYR A 146 -26.47 24.65 1.24
CA TYR A 146 -25.40 25.58 1.57
C TYR A 146 -24.30 24.88 2.37
N TYR A 147 -23.06 24.99 1.91
CA TYR A 147 -21.86 24.57 2.63
C TYR A 147 -21.14 25.80 3.19
N GLU A 148 -21.05 25.89 4.52
CA GLU A 148 -20.58 27.12 5.18
C GLU A 148 -19.99 26.88 6.57
N LEU A 149 -19.42 27.93 7.16
CA LEU A 149 -18.88 27.93 8.52
C LEU A 149 -19.90 28.48 9.54
N ARG A 150 -20.20 27.69 10.57
CA ARG A 150 -21.13 28.06 11.65
C ARG A 150 -20.49 28.10 13.04
N ASP A 151 -21.18 28.78 13.95
CA ASP A 151 -20.78 28.89 15.35
C ASP A 151 -21.00 27.55 16.06
N PRO A 152 -19.93 26.92 16.60
CA PRO A 152 -20.03 25.57 17.11
C PRO A 152 -20.76 25.45 18.46
N TYR A 153 -21.08 26.56 19.13
CA TYR A 153 -21.87 26.57 20.36
C TYR A 153 -23.35 26.85 20.10
N LYS A 154 -23.69 27.49 18.98
CA LYS A 154 -25.07 27.87 18.64
C LYS A 154 -25.74 26.91 17.67
N THR A 155 -24.99 26.32 16.75
CA THR A 155 -25.53 25.38 15.77
C THR A 155 -25.68 24.01 16.40
N ARG A 156 -26.88 23.43 16.26
CA ARG A 156 -27.30 22.19 16.88
C ARG A 156 -28.06 21.32 15.89
N PHE A 157 -27.95 20.01 16.03
CA PHE A 157 -28.75 19.01 15.33
C PHE A 157 -28.62 17.66 16.05
N ILE A 158 -29.42 16.66 15.68
CA ILE A 158 -29.32 15.29 16.19
C ILE A 158 -28.31 14.53 15.33
N PRO A 159 -27.11 14.16 15.85
CA PRO A 159 -26.14 13.42 15.06
C PRO A 159 -26.61 12.00 14.74
N LEU A 160 -26.10 11.43 13.65
CA LEU A 160 -26.41 10.06 13.25
C LEU A 160 -26.20 9.05 14.38
N ASN A 161 -27.18 8.18 14.60
CA ASN A 161 -27.26 7.18 15.67
C ASN A 161 -27.29 7.75 17.10
N GLU A 162 -27.65 9.03 17.26
CA GLU A 162 -27.89 9.64 18.56
C GLU A 162 -29.38 10.00 18.70
N GLU A 163 -29.87 10.08 19.94
CA GLU A 163 -31.29 10.35 20.22
C GLU A 163 -31.57 11.81 20.60
N ARG A 164 -30.51 12.59 20.87
CA ARG A 164 -30.64 13.96 21.38
C ARG A 164 -29.86 14.96 20.55
N GLU A 165 -30.40 16.17 20.55
CA GLU A 165 -29.76 17.30 19.89
C GLU A 165 -28.49 17.73 20.62
N MET A 166 -27.42 17.94 19.86
CA MET A 166 -26.09 18.35 20.34
C MET A 166 -25.59 19.57 19.57
N ASN A 167 -24.84 20.43 20.23
CA ASN A 167 -24.05 21.45 19.52
C ASN A 167 -22.79 20.85 18.89
N LEU A 168 -22.19 21.55 17.93
CA LEU A 168 -21.05 21.02 17.17
C LEU A 168 -19.82 20.66 18.03
N ARG A 169 -19.61 21.31 19.18
CA ARG A 169 -18.52 20.94 20.12
C ARG A 169 -18.83 19.66 20.87
N GLU A 170 -20.05 19.50 21.34
CA GLU A 170 -20.51 18.28 21.99
C GLU A 170 -20.35 17.09 21.05
N ILE A 171 -20.72 17.26 19.78
CA ILE A 171 -20.56 16.22 18.75
C ILE A 171 -19.11 15.75 18.65
N LEU A 172 -18.14 16.68 18.59
CA LEU A 172 -16.71 16.36 18.51
C LEU A 172 -16.16 15.62 19.75
N GLN A 173 -16.81 15.76 20.90
CA GLN A 173 -16.34 15.22 22.16
C GLN A 173 -17.03 13.91 22.54
N GLN A 174 -18.31 13.76 22.19
CA GLN A 174 -19.20 12.74 22.77
C GLN A 174 -19.51 11.63 21.76
N THR A 175 -19.70 11.95 20.49
CA THR A 175 -19.96 10.93 19.46
C THR A 175 -18.70 10.13 19.15
N GLU A 176 -18.85 8.89 18.69
CA GLU A 176 -17.73 8.03 18.27
C GLU A 176 -16.93 8.67 17.13
N LYS A 177 -17.63 9.05 16.04
CA LYS A 177 -17.00 9.71 14.87
C LYS A 177 -16.41 11.06 15.21
N GLY A 178 -17.01 11.80 16.15
CA GLY A 178 -16.43 13.03 16.70
C GLY A 178 -15.05 12.78 17.30
N ARG A 179 -14.94 11.79 18.19
CA ARG A 179 -13.67 11.45 18.85
C ARG A 179 -12.63 10.93 17.85
N GLU A 180 -13.05 10.13 16.88
CA GLU A 180 -12.20 9.56 15.84
C GLU A 180 -11.58 10.64 14.92
N TYR A 181 -12.38 11.62 14.48
CA TYR A 181 -11.98 12.57 13.42
C TYR A 181 -11.77 14.02 13.87
N ARG A 182 -11.93 14.36 15.15
CA ARG A 182 -11.83 15.75 15.66
C ARG A 182 -10.53 16.47 15.29
N ASP A 183 -9.43 15.74 15.14
CA ASP A 183 -8.13 16.34 14.81
C ASP A 183 -8.11 16.98 13.42
N LEU A 184 -8.99 16.55 12.49
CA LEU A 184 -9.17 17.18 11.18
C LEU A 184 -9.69 18.63 11.29
N LEU A 185 -10.39 18.95 12.39
CA LEU A 185 -10.95 20.27 12.66
C LEU A 185 -10.20 21.00 13.80
N LYS A 186 -9.01 20.51 14.18
CA LYS A 186 -8.18 21.14 15.22
C LYS A 186 -7.82 22.58 14.85
N GLY A 187 -8.02 23.50 15.79
CA GLY A 187 -7.71 24.92 15.61
C GLY A 187 -8.72 25.69 14.75
N TRP A 188 -9.89 25.14 14.44
CA TRP A 188 -10.98 25.87 13.80
C TRP A 188 -11.83 26.63 14.82
N LYS A 189 -12.15 27.90 14.53
CA LYS A 189 -13.01 28.75 15.37
C LYS A 189 -14.50 28.50 15.11
N LYS A 190 -14.86 28.49 13.82
CA LYS A 190 -16.17 28.07 13.29
C LYS A 190 -16.01 26.71 12.63
N LEU A 191 -17.06 25.90 12.64
CA LEU A 191 -17.01 24.54 12.07
C LEU A 191 -17.86 24.46 10.80
N PRO A 192 -17.43 23.68 9.80
CA PRO A 192 -18.16 23.52 8.56
C PRO A 192 -19.45 22.72 8.76
N VAL A 193 -20.51 23.13 8.09
CA VAL A 193 -21.79 22.42 8.05
C VAL A 193 -22.35 22.44 6.64
N ILE A 194 -23.16 21.44 6.33
CA ILE A 194 -24.08 21.47 5.18
C ILE A 194 -25.48 21.67 5.74
N ARG A 195 -26.23 22.62 5.17
CA ARG A 195 -27.61 22.87 5.55
C ARG A 195 -28.48 23.13 4.33
N ASP A 196 -29.78 23.01 4.52
CA ASP A 196 -30.78 23.32 3.51
C ASP A 196 -31.14 24.82 3.52
N VAL A 197 -32.10 25.22 2.68
CA VAL A 197 -32.58 26.61 2.61
C VAL A 197 -33.38 27.04 3.85
N THR A 198 -34.06 26.11 4.52
CA THR A 198 -34.85 26.37 5.73
C THR A 198 -33.98 26.60 6.98
N GLY A 199 -32.72 26.15 6.93
CA GLY A 199 -31.77 26.23 8.03
C GLY A 199 -31.49 24.90 8.72
N LYS A 200 -32.15 23.81 8.31
CA LYS A 200 -31.94 22.46 8.82
C LYS A 200 -30.53 21.98 8.49
N ILE A 201 -29.80 21.50 9.50
CA ILE A 201 -28.44 20.96 9.32
C ILE A 201 -28.52 19.53 8.82
N LEU A 202 -27.86 19.27 7.69
CA LEU A 202 -27.71 17.95 7.08
C LEU A 202 -26.52 17.19 7.65
N SER A 203 -25.40 17.89 7.84
CA SER A 203 -24.17 17.28 8.37
C SER A 203 -23.19 18.32 8.91
N MET A 204 -22.20 17.82 9.65
CA MET A 204 -20.98 18.52 10.02
C MET A 204 -19.78 17.82 9.37
N PRO A 205 -19.40 18.15 8.12
CA PRO A 205 -18.26 17.53 7.48
C PRO A 205 -16.93 17.85 8.19
N PRO A 206 -15.90 17.00 8.12
CA PRO A 206 -15.91 15.63 7.62
C PRO A 206 -16.33 14.60 8.71
N ILE A 207 -17.10 15.02 9.72
CA ILE A 207 -17.29 14.26 10.97
C ILE A 207 -18.50 13.33 10.89
N ILE A 208 -19.71 13.87 10.79
CA ILE A 208 -20.95 13.08 10.94
C ILE A 208 -22.14 13.75 10.24
N ASN A 209 -23.10 12.94 9.80
CA ASN A 209 -24.38 13.37 9.24
C ASN A 209 -25.45 13.51 10.33
N SER A 210 -26.59 14.11 9.99
CA SER A 210 -27.78 14.21 10.83
C SER A 210 -28.62 12.94 10.77
N GLU A 211 -29.20 12.54 11.91
CA GLU A 211 -30.18 11.45 11.98
C GLU A 211 -31.46 11.79 11.19
N ASP A 212 -31.85 13.08 11.15
CA ASP A 212 -33.10 13.56 10.53
C ASP A 212 -33.15 13.38 8.99
N THR A 213 -32.02 13.06 8.38
CA THR A 213 -31.85 12.92 6.93
C THR A 213 -31.19 11.59 6.57
N LYS A 214 -31.21 10.62 7.49
CA LYS A 214 -30.63 9.30 7.32
C LYS A 214 -31.29 8.54 6.16
N VAL A 215 -30.47 7.87 5.36
CA VAL A 215 -30.94 6.95 4.32
C VAL A 215 -31.39 5.65 4.98
N THR A 216 -32.58 5.18 4.62
CA THR A 216 -33.21 3.95 5.11
C THR A 216 -33.77 3.15 3.93
N GLU A 217 -34.36 1.98 4.17
CA GLU A 217 -35.04 1.16 3.15
C GLU A 217 -36.22 1.91 2.50
N ASN A 218 -36.80 2.88 3.22
CA ASN A 218 -37.92 3.70 2.74
C ASN A 218 -37.48 4.89 1.89
N THR A 219 -36.19 5.22 1.87
CA THR A 219 -35.67 6.34 1.09
C THR A 219 -35.84 6.04 -0.40
N ARG A 220 -36.28 7.04 -1.18
CA ARG A 220 -36.48 6.94 -2.63
C ARG A 220 -35.62 7.91 -3.42
N ASN A 221 -35.26 9.03 -2.81
CA ASN A 221 -34.43 10.05 -3.44
C ASN A 221 -33.22 10.33 -2.55
N ILE A 222 -32.02 10.25 -3.12
CA ILE A 222 -30.77 10.40 -2.38
C ILE A 222 -30.00 11.61 -2.92
N LEU A 223 -29.59 12.49 -2.02
CA LEU A 223 -28.52 13.46 -2.27
C LEU A 223 -27.20 12.88 -1.77
N ILE A 224 -26.15 13.03 -2.57
CA ILE A 224 -24.78 12.65 -2.24
C ILE A 224 -23.96 13.94 -2.16
N ASP A 225 -23.14 14.09 -1.12
CA ASP A 225 -22.14 15.15 -1.04
C ASP A 225 -20.73 14.57 -0.96
N SER A 226 -19.75 15.36 -1.41
CA SER A 226 -18.38 15.21 -0.96
C SER A 226 -17.78 16.58 -0.68
N THR A 227 -17.06 16.71 0.44
CA THR A 227 -16.29 17.92 0.80
C THR A 227 -14.81 17.57 0.92
N GLY A 228 -13.92 18.49 0.57
CA GLY A 228 -12.49 18.16 0.50
C GLY A 228 -11.54 19.32 0.29
N THR A 229 -10.25 18.97 0.34
CA THR A 229 -9.13 19.87 0.00
C THR A 229 -8.71 19.75 -1.45
N ASP A 230 -9.25 18.78 -2.18
CA ASP A 230 -8.92 18.48 -3.57
C ASP A 230 -10.20 18.31 -4.41
N LEU A 231 -10.40 19.18 -5.40
CA LEU A 231 -11.62 19.23 -6.19
C LEU A 231 -11.85 17.95 -6.99
N GLU A 232 -10.79 17.40 -7.59
CA GLU A 232 -10.91 16.19 -8.42
C GLU A 232 -11.39 15.01 -7.58
N THR A 233 -10.78 14.78 -6.41
CA THR A 233 -11.21 13.72 -5.48
C THR A 233 -12.67 13.90 -5.05
N VAL A 234 -13.07 15.13 -4.73
CA VAL A 234 -14.45 15.46 -4.33
C VAL A 234 -15.46 15.06 -5.39
N VAL A 235 -15.24 15.49 -6.64
CA VAL A 235 -16.15 15.19 -7.76
C VAL A 235 -16.14 13.69 -8.10
N ASN A 236 -14.96 13.07 -8.08
CA ASN A 236 -14.81 11.65 -8.38
C ASN A 236 -15.54 10.77 -7.36
N MET A 237 -15.47 11.09 -6.06
CA MET A 237 -16.20 10.36 -5.01
C MET A 237 -17.71 10.46 -5.18
N VAL A 238 -18.24 11.65 -5.48
CA VAL A 238 -19.68 11.82 -5.80
C VAL A 238 -20.06 10.98 -7.02
N THR A 239 -19.21 10.99 -8.05
CA THR A 239 -19.46 10.26 -9.29
C THR A 239 -19.54 8.74 -9.05
N ILE A 240 -18.56 8.15 -8.36
CA ILE A 240 -18.58 6.72 -8.03
C ILE A 240 -19.84 6.37 -7.24
N MET A 241 -20.10 7.10 -6.16
CA MET A 241 -21.24 6.87 -5.28
C MET A 241 -22.56 6.96 -6.04
N ALA A 242 -22.72 7.98 -6.89
CA ALA A 242 -23.95 8.18 -7.65
C ALA A 242 -24.14 7.08 -8.70
N THR A 243 -23.07 6.67 -9.40
CA THR A 243 -23.15 5.56 -10.38
C THR A 243 -23.41 4.21 -9.72
N SER A 244 -22.93 3.97 -8.49
CA SER A 244 -23.27 2.74 -7.76
C SER A 244 -24.72 2.77 -7.27
N ILE A 245 -25.16 3.85 -6.62
CA ILE A 245 -26.56 3.98 -6.15
C ILE A 245 -27.55 3.90 -7.32
N ALA A 246 -27.21 4.45 -8.48
CA ALA A 246 -28.07 4.40 -9.67
C ALA A 246 -28.35 2.97 -10.17
N GLU A 247 -27.53 1.97 -9.83
CA GLU A 247 -27.84 0.57 -10.13
C GLU A 247 -29.07 0.06 -9.38
N ARG A 248 -29.42 0.70 -8.25
CA ARG A 248 -30.63 0.44 -7.44
C ARG A 248 -31.84 1.25 -7.89
N SER A 249 -31.72 2.03 -8.96
CA SER A 249 -32.84 2.79 -9.53
C SER A 249 -33.27 2.11 -10.84
N PRO A 250 -34.57 1.84 -11.06
CA PRO A 250 -35.04 1.33 -12.36
C PRO A 250 -34.72 2.29 -13.51
N ASP A 251 -34.80 3.59 -13.26
CA ASP A 251 -34.56 4.64 -14.25
C ASP A 251 -33.07 4.94 -14.47
N ARG A 252 -32.23 4.59 -13.48
CA ARG A 252 -30.77 4.82 -13.50
C ARG A 252 -30.43 6.28 -13.81
N ALA A 253 -31.29 7.17 -13.33
CA ALA A 253 -31.22 8.60 -13.57
C ALA A 253 -30.33 9.27 -12.53
N LEU A 254 -29.25 9.91 -13.00
CA LEU A 254 -28.37 10.74 -12.21
C LEU A 254 -28.66 12.20 -12.54
N TYR A 255 -28.92 12.99 -11.51
CA TYR A 255 -29.26 14.39 -11.63
C TYR A 255 -28.05 15.23 -11.26
N PHE A 256 -27.70 16.17 -12.15
CA PHE A 256 -26.63 17.10 -11.89
C PHE A 256 -27.01 18.10 -10.80
N VAL A 257 -26.04 18.44 -9.95
CA VAL A 257 -26.13 19.58 -9.03
C VAL A 257 -25.02 20.56 -9.36
N GLU A 258 -25.39 21.80 -9.66
CA GLU A 258 -24.45 22.90 -9.87
C GLU A 258 -24.11 23.56 -8.55
N THR A 259 -22.87 23.38 -8.10
CA THR A 259 -22.33 24.05 -6.92
C THR A 259 -21.68 25.36 -7.31
N ILE A 260 -22.27 26.46 -6.85
CA ILE A 260 -21.75 27.81 -7.06
C ILE A 260 -20.70 28.10 -5.97
N MET A 261 -19.45 28.25 -6.39
CA MET A 261 -18.31 28.54 -5.53
C MET A 261 -18.22 30.04 -5.22
N LEU A 262 -17.53 30.42 -4.14
CA LEU A 262 -17.33 31.84 -3.77
C LEU A 262 -16.75 32.72 -4.90
N ASN A 263 -15.96 32.16 -5.80
CA ASN A 263 -15.37 32.86 -6.93
C ASN A 263 -16.23 32.78 -8.20
N ASN A 264 -17.51 32.45 -8.08
CA ASN A 264 -18.48 32.23 -9.16
C ASN A 264 -18.12 31.10 -10.14
N LYS A 265 -17.10 30.27 -9.84
CA LYS A 265 -16.89 29.02 -10.58
C LYS A 265 -18.01 28.04 -10.25
N ILE A 266 -18.47 27.32 -11.26
CA ILE A 266 -19.47 26.27 -11.10
C ILE A 266 -18.75 24.92 -11.06
N VAL A 267 -19.02 24.13 -10.03
CA VAL A 267 -18.63 22.73 -9.94
C VAL A 267 -19.88 21.89 -10.17
N ARG A 268 -19.89 21.11 -11.24
CA ARG A 268 -21.00 20.22 -11.60
C ARG A 268 -20.63 18.77 -11.29
N ALA A 269 -21.51 18.05 -10.63
CA ALA A 269 -21.36 16.63 -10.36
C ALA A 269 -22.75 15.94 -10.39
N PRO A 270 -22.80 14.60 -10.58
CA PRO A 270 -21.70 13.69 -10.93
C PRO A 270 -21.12 13.98 -12.32
N ARG A 271 -19.99 13.37 -12.69
CA ARG A 271 -19.48 13.42 -14.08
C ARG A 271 -20.25 12.44 -14.96
N ASP A 272 -20.56 12.85 -16.19
CA ASP A 272 -21.17 12.02 -17.22
C ASP A 272 -20.16 11.31 -18.13
N HIS A 273 -18.95 11.86 -18.24
CA HIS A 273 -17.82 11.21 -18.88
C HIS A 273 -16.49 11.64 -18.25
N ARG A 274 -15.44 10.82 -18.43
CA ARG A 274 -14.08 11.18 -18.00
C ARG A 274 -13.22 11.80 -19.11
N GLY A 275 -13.68 11.68 -20.35
CA GLY A 275 -12.98 12.11 -21.54
C GLY A 275 -12.92 11.00 -22.58
N ILE A 276 -12.20 11.29 -23.66
CA ILE A 276 -11.92 10.34 -24.74
C ILE A 276 -10.42 10.06 -24.69
N VAL A 277 -10.07 8.79 -24.69
CA VAL A 277 -8.67 8.33 -24.77
C VAL A 277 -8.43 7.84 -26.18
N GLU A 278 -7.42 8.41 -26.83
CA GLU A 278 -6.92 7.96 -28.12
C GLU A 278 -5.91 6.83 -27.91
N ALA A 279 -6.04 5.75 -28.67
CA ALA A 279 -5.08 4.66 -28.68
C ALA A 279 -4.80 4.18 -30.11
N ASP A 280 -3.57 3.74 -30.34
CA ASP A 280 -3.13 3.11 -31.59
C ASP A 280 -3.10 1.60 -31.41
N ILE A 281 -3.66 0.86 -32.37
CA ILE A 281 -3.87 -0.58 -32.28
C ILE A 281 -2.55 -1.35 -32.36
N ASP A 282 -1.58 -0.85 -33.12
CA ASP A 282 -0.27 -1.48 -33.24
C ASP A 282 0.52 -1.30 -31.94
N ASN A 283 0.40 -0.13 -31.29
CA ASN A 283 0.99 0.10 -29.98
C ASN A 283 0.39 -0.83 -28.91
N ILE A 284 -0.94 -1.01 -28.91
CA ILE A 284 -1.62 -1.95 -28.01
C ILE A 284 -1.11 -3.37 -28.26
N SER A 285 -1.11 -3.82 -29.52
CA SER A 285 -0.69 -5.18 -29.89
C SER A 285 0.77 -5.43 -29.55
N SER A 286 1.64 -4.45 -29.84
CA SER A 286 3.07 -4.51 -29.51
C SER A 286 3.31 -4.55 -28.01
N LEU A 287 2.51 -3.86 -27.20
CA LEU A 287 2.65 -3.86 -25.76
C LEU A 287 2.16 -5.17 -25.12
N ILE A 288 1.02 -5.69 -25.59
CA ILE A 288 0.45 -6.95 -25.09
C ILE A 288 1.30 -8.15 -25.57
N GLY A 289 1.90 -8.05 -26.75
CA GLY A 289 2.73 -9.09 -27.35
C GLY A 289 1.97 -10.09 -28.23
N VAL A 290 0.71 -9.81 -28.54
CA VAL A 290 -0.12 -10.58 -29.48
C VAL A 290 -0.82 -9.65 -30.47
N GLU A 291 -1.08 -10.14 -31.69
CA GLU A 291 -1.77 -9.36 -32.71
C GLU A 291 -3.27 -9.27 -32.40
N ILE A 292 -3.73 -8.09 -31.97
CA ILE A 292 -5.15 -7.86 -31.70
C ILE A 292 -5.86 -7.45 -32.98
N LYS A 293 -6.68 -8.36 -33.52
CA LYS A 293 -7.44 -8.11 -34.76
C LYS A 293 -8.52 -7.06 -34.54
N THR A 294 -8.65 -6.12 -35.47
CA THR A 294 -9.64 -5.04 -35.41
C THR A 294 -11.07 -5.53 -35.18
N LYS A 295 -11.45 -6.66 -35.78
CA LYS A 295 -12.79 -7.26 -35.63
C LYS A 295 -13.14 -7.69 -34.19
N ASP A 296 -12.14 -7.90 -33.34
CA ASP A 296 -12.32 -8.37 -31.97
C ASP A 296 -12.29 -7.21 -30.96
N LEU A 297 -11.82 -6.01 -31.37
CA LEU A 297 -11.67 -4.84 -30.50
C LEU A 297 -12.99 -4.41 -29.87
N ASP A 298 -14.06 -4.26 -30.67
CA ASP A 298 -15.37 -3.84 -30.16
C ASP A 298 -15.83 -4.76 -29.01
N LYS A 299 -15.65 -6.07 -29.18
CA LYS A 299 -16.03 -7.07 -28.17
C LYS A 299 -15.15 -6.98 -26.91
N LEU A 300 -13.84 -6.80 -27.08
CA LEU A 300 -12.89 -6.71 -25.97
C LEU A 300 -13.11 -5.44 -25.14
N PHE A 301 -13.26 -4.29 -25.80
CA PHE A 301 -13.58 -3.02 -25.14
C PHE A 301 -14.94 -3.05 -24.46
N TYR A 302 -15.95 -3.60 -25.12
CA TYR A 302 -17.28 -3.74 -24.55
C TYR A 302 -17.27 -4.59 -23.26
N ARG A 303 -16.49 -5.67 -23.22
CA ARG A 303 -16.33 -6.53 -22.03
C ARG A 303 -15.70 -5.81 -20.84
N MET A 304 -15.03 -4.69 -21.06
CA MET A 304 -14.44 -3.84 -20.00
C MET A 304 -15.24 -2.56 -19.75
N GLY A 305 -16.42 -2.45 -20.36
CA GLY A 305 -17.35 -1.35 -20.16
C GLY A 305 -17.06 -0.10 -20.99
N TYR A 306 -16.20 -0.20 -22.01
CA TYR A 306 -15.87 0.91 -22.89
C TYR A 306 -16.77 1.00 -24.12
N GLU A 307 -16.85 2.22 -24.65
CA GLU A 307 -17.51 2.53 -25.92
C GLU A 307 -16.47 3.16 -26.86
N ILE A 308 -16.26 2.55 -28.03
CA ILE A 308 -15.47 3.15 -29.11
C ILE A 308 -16.38 4.14 -29.83
N VAL A 309 -15.99 5.43 -29.83
CA VAL A 309 -16.79 6.49 -30.45
C VAL A 309 -16.33 6.81 -31.87
N GLU A 310 -15.08 6.50 -32.20
CA GLU A 310 -14.52 6.73 -33.53
C GLU A 310 -13.38 5.73 -33.82
N PHE A 311 -13.30 5.31 -35.08
CA PHE A 311 -12.22 4.51 -35.64
C PHE A 311 -11.66 5.22 -36.88
N SER A 312 -10.37 5.57 -36.87
CA SER A 312 -9.73 6.30 -37.97
C SER A 312 -8.23 6.01 -38.03
N ASN A 313 -7.70 5.69 -39.22
CA ASN A 313 -6.26 5.53 -39.47
C ASN A 313 -5.51 4.66 -38.43
N ASN A 314 -6.01 3.46 -38.15
CA ASN A 314 -5.46 2.53 -37.13
C ASN A 314 -5.53 3.01 -35.67
N LYS A 315 -6.27 4.10 -35.43
CA LYS A 315 -6.52 4.64 -34.10
C LYS A 315 -7.97 4.47 -33.70
N ILE A 316 -8.16 4.29 -32.41
CA ILE A 316 -9.46 4.20 -31.75
C ILE A 316 -9.58 5.33 -30.74
N PHE A 317 -10.78 5.89 -30.67
CA PHE A 317 -11.15 6.90 -29.68
C PHE A 317 -12.17 6.28 -28.74
N VAL A 318 -11.77 6.11 -27.48
CA VAL A 318 -12.53 5.34 -26.50
C VAL A 318 -13.09 6.28 -25.45
N LYS A 319 -14.41 6.28 -25.30
CA LYS A 319 -15.09 7.03 -24.24
C LYS A 319 -14.97 6.27 -22.92
N VAL A 320 -14.34 6.90 -21.94
CA VAL A 320 -14.11 6.29 -20.63
C VAL A 320 -15.31 6.52 -19.71
N PRO A 321 -15.89 5.46 -19.12
CA PRO A 321 -16.97 5.60 -18.14
C PRO A 321 -16.53 6.48 -16.96
N PRO A 322 -17.42 7.33 -16.42
CA PRO A 322 -17.04 8.31 -15.42
C PRO A 322 -16.62 7.69 -14.07
N TYR A 323 -17.01 6.44 -13.80
CA TYR A 323 -16.61 5.68 -12.61
C TYR A 323 -15.23 5.00 -12.73
N ARG A 324 -14.64 4.90 -13.93
CA ARG A 324 -13.31 4.31 -14.15
C ARG A 324 -12.22 5.34 -13.87
N LEU A 325 -11.79 5.43 -12.61
CA LEU A 325 -10.81 6.41 -12.12
C LEU A 325 -9.34 6.05 -12.37
N ASP A 326 -9.07 4.83 -12.80
CA ASP A 326 -7.78 4.31 -13.19
C ASP A 326 -7.34 4.76 -14.60
N VAL A 327 -8.28 4.82 -15.53
CA VAL A 327 -8.00 5.01 -16.97
C VAL A 327 -7.59 6.44 -17.29
N ARG A 328 -6.32 6.64 -17.67
CA ARG A 328 -5.74 7.97 -17.98
C ARG A 328 -5.05 8.03 -19.33
N SER A 329 -4.66 6.88 -19.88
CA SER A 329 -3.87 6.75 -21.10
C SER A 329 -4.26 5.49 -21.88
N TRP A 330 -3.75 5.38 -23.10
CA TRP A 330 -3.95 4.19 -23.93
C TRP A 330 -3.35 2.92 -23.31
N VAL A 331 -2.36 3.05 -22.40
CA VAL A 331 -1.75 1.91 -21.71
C VAL A 331 -2.76 1.25 -20.76
N ASP A 332 -3.61 2.04 -20.11
CA ASP A 332 -4.67 1.52 -19.24
C ASP A 332 -5.76 0.79 -20.07
N LEU A 333 -6.01 1.26 -21.30
CA LEU A 333 -6.85 0.55 -22.24
C LEU A 333 -6.21 -0.78 -22.69
N ALA A 334 -4.90 -0.80 -22.94
CA ALA A 334 -4.17 -2.01 -23.30
C ALA A 334 -4.20 -3.06 -22.17
N GLU A 335 -4.08 -2.64 -20.92
CA GLU A 335 -4.24 -3.51 -19.74
C GLU A 335 -5.62 -4.19 -19.75
N ASP A 336 -6.68 -3.40 -19.88
CA ASP A 336 -8.05 -3.91 -19.89
C ASP A 336 -8.34 -4.82 -21.08
N ILE A 337 -7.80 -4.53 -22.26
CA ILE A 337 -7.88 -5.43 -23.42
C ILE A 337 -7.19 -6.75 -23.11
N ALA A 338 -6.00 -6.72 -22.49
CA ALA A 338 -5.28 -7.93 -22.15
C ALA A 338 -6.06 -8.79 -21.13
N ILE A 339 -6.73 -8.16 -20.17
CA ILE A 339 -7.65 -8.83 -19.23
C ILE A 339 -8.84 -9.47 -19.99
N ALA A 340 -9.49 -8.71 -20.87
CA ALA A 340 -10.65 -9.20 -21.64
C ALA A 340 -10.29 -10.32 -22.62
N TYR A 341 -9.06 -10.28 -23.14
CA TYR A 341 -8.48 -11.33 -23.99
C TYR A 341 -8.17 -12.59 -23.17
N GLY A 342 -7.56 -12.39 -22.00
CA GLY A 342 -7.14 -13.41 -21.04
C GLY A 342 -5.62 -13.59 -21.06
N TYR A 343 -4.98 -13.43 -19.90
CA TYR A 343 -3.53 -13.60 -19.77
C TYR A 343 -3.03 -15.00 -20.12
N ASP A 344 -3.83 -16.04 -19.83
CA ASP A 344 -3.46 -17.42 -20.20
C ASP A 344 -3.32 -17.58 -21.71
N LYS A 345 -4.24 -16.97 -22.47
CA LYS A 345 -4.20 -17.01 -23.95
C LYS A 345 -3.04 -16.21 -24.51
N ILE A 346 -2.70 -15.08 -23.90
CA ILE A 346 -1.50 -14.31 -24.27
C ILE A 346 -0.25 -15.18 -24.07
N GLY A 347 -0.17 -15.92 -22.98
CA GLY A 347 0.92 -16.86 -22.70
C GLY A 347 1.01 -18.01 -23.71
N GLU A 348 -0.13 -18.59 -24.11
CA GLU A 348 -0.19 -19.65 -25.13
C GLU A 348 0.21 -19.16 -26.53
N GLU A 349 -0.13 -17.92 -26.87
CA GLU A 349 0.16 -17.31 -28.17
C GLU A 349 1.54 -16.63 -28.24
N ALA A 350 2.22 -16.47 -27.10
CA ALA A 350 3.55 -15.86 -27.05
C ALA A 350 4.56 -16.72 -27.83
N THR A 351 4.98 -16.23 -28.99
CA THR A 351 5.87 -16.97 -29.91
C THR A 351 7.36 -16.72 -29.69
N SER A 352 7.74 -15.77 -28.83
CA SER A 352 9.14 -15.44 -28.57
C SER A 352 9.37 -14.91 -27.16
N LEU A 353 10.56 -15.20 -26.62
CA LEU A 353 11.07 -14.50 -25.45
C LEU A 353 11.69 -13.18 -25.90
N PRO A 354 11.70 -12.14 -25.04
CA PRO A 354 12.46 -10.93 -25.31
C PRO A 354 13.92 -11.30 -25.65
N PRO A 355 14.49 -10.74 -26.73
CA PRO A 355 15.85 -11.07 -27.11
C PRO A 355 16.82 -10.66 -25.99
N ALA A 356 17.65 -11.60 -25.54
CA ALA A 356 18.74 -11.29 -24.62
C ALA A 356 19.77 -10.43 -25.34
N THR A 357 19.80 -9.13 -25.06
CA THR A 357 20.71 -8.19 -25.73
C THR A 357 22.15 -8.27 -25.21
N HIS A 358 22.36 -8.81 -24.01
CA HIS A 358 23.67 -8.86 -23.34
C HIS A 358 23.82 -10.11 -22.45
N PRO A 359 25.03 -10.68 -22.32
CA PRO A 359 25.28 -11.71 -21.31
C PRO A 359 25.25 -11.10 -19.90
N GLY A 360 24.39 -11.64 -19.03
CA GLY A 360 24.41 -11.30 -17.61
C GLY A 360 25.70 -11.76 -16.94
N ARG A 361 26.22 -10.99 -15.97
CA ARG A 361 27.36 -11.37 -15.14
C ARG A 361 27.03 -11.25 -13.66
N MET A 362 27.58 -12.15 -12.85
CA MET A 362 27.49 -12.08 -11.40
C MET A 362 28.35 -10.93 -10.88
N HIS A 363 27.85 -10.18 -9.90
CA HIS A 363 28.64 -9.16 -9.24
C HIS A 363 29.86 -9.82 -8.54
N PRO A 364 31.10 -9.31 -8.68
CA PRO A 364 32.30 -9.95 -8.13
C PRO A 364 32.23 -10.21 -6.62
N LEU A 365 31.61 -9.30 -5.87
CA LEU A 365 31.38 -9.46 -4.43
C LEU A 365 30.48 -10.68 -4.12
N GLU A 366 29.48 -10.97 -4.95
CA GLU A 366 28.62 -12.15 -4.77
C GLU A 366 29.36 -13.43 -5.14
N PHE A 367 30.19 -13.40 -6.19
CA PHE A 367 31.06 -14.52 -6.54
C PHE A 367 32.01 -14.87 -5.38
N LEU A 368 32.65 -13.86 -4.79
CA LEU A 368 33.49 -14.03 -3.61
C LEU A 368 32.68 -14.57 -2.42
N SER A 369 31.52 -13.99 -2.14
CA SER A 369 30.63 -14.43 -1.05
C SER A 369 30.25 -15.91 -1.19
N ARG A 370 29.83 -16.35 -2.39
CA ARG A 370 29.48 -17.75 -2.66
C ARG A 370 30.67 -18.69 -2.53
N THR A 371 31.84 -18.26 -2.97
CA THR A 371 33.09 -19.02 -2.83
C THR A 371 33.43 -19.22 -1.35
N LEU A 372 33.39 -18.16 -0.56
CA LEU A 372 33.65 -18.20 0.88
C LEU A 372 32.63 -19.06 1.64
N ARG A 373 31.33 -18.98 1.32
CA ARG A 373 30.31 -19.87 1.90
C ARG A 373 30.66 -21.34 1.72
N LYS A 374 31.02 -21.75 0.50
CA LYS A 374 31.40 -23.14 0.20
C LYS A 374 32.63 -23.57 0.99
N ILE A 375 33.64 -22.71 1.10
CA ILE A 375 34.85 -22.97 1.88
C ILE A 375 34.46 -23.19 3.35
N MET A 376 33.73 -22.27 3.97
CA MET A 376 33.32 -22.36 5.37
C MET A 376 32.54 -23.64 5.69
N ILE A 377 31.55 -23.96 4.85
CA ILE A 377 30.76 -25.20 4.99
C ILE A 377 31.66 -26.44 4.88
N SER A 378 32.64 -26.43 3.98
CA SER A 378 33.59 -27.54 3.81
C SER A 378 34.49 -27.76 5.02
N TYR A 379 34.72 -26.72 5.84
CA TYR A 379 35.44 -26.80 7.12
C TYR A 379 34.53 -27.07 8.33
N GLY A 380 33.27 -27.45 8.09
CA GLY A 380 32.32 -27.85 9.14
C GLY A 380 31.66 -26.68 9.88
N PHE A 381 31.71 -25.47 9.32
CA PHE A 381 30.94 -24.34 9.88
C PHE A 381 29.49 -24.35 9.37
N VAL A 382 28.58 -23.91 10.22
CA VAL A 382 27.17 -23.72 9.87
C VAL A 382 26.92 -22.25 9.52
N GLU A 383 26.35 -22.00 8.35
CA GLU A 383 25.95 -20.63 7.97
C GLU A 383 24.71 -20.22 8.74
N VAL A 384 24.73 -19.01 9.30
CA VAL A 384 23.58 -18.39 9.96
C VAL A 384 23.21 -17.08 9.24
N ALA A 385 21.93 -16.75 9.23
CA ALA A 385 21.41 -15.56 8.56
C ALA A 385 20.67 -14.68 9.58
N ASN A 386 21.34 -13.65 10.08
CA ASN A 386 20.76 -12.72 11.03
C ASN A 386 20.09 -11.54 10.33
N TYR A 387 19.12 -10.92 11.02
CA TYR A 387 18.55 -9.67 10.56
C TYR A 387 19.63 -8.56 10.50
N MET A 388 19.55 -7.72 9.46
CA MET A 388 20.35 -6.49 9.39
C MET A 388 19.92 -5.48 10.46
N MET A 389 18.66 -5.57 10.89
CA MET A 389 18.08 -4.77 11.96
C MET A 389 18.53 -5.29 13.33
N SER A 390 18.93 -4.37 14.19
CA SER A 390 19.41 -4.64 15.54
C SER A 390 19.07 -3.45 16.44
N ASN A 391 19.74 -3.34 17.60
CA ASN A 391 19.55 -2.27 18.55
C ASN A 391 20.90 -1.76 19.11
N PRO A 392 20.96 -0.50 19.59
CA PRO A 392 22.19 0.07 20.14
C PRO A 392 22.78 -0.70 21.32
N TYR A 393 21.94 -1.33 22.15
CA TYR A 393 22.42 -2.04 23.34
C TYR A 393 23.35 -3.20 22.96
N ILE A 394 22.90 -4.11 22.07
CA ILE A 394 23.69 -5.28 21.68
C ILE A 394 24.83 -4.91 20.71
N GLN A 395 24.66 -3.86 19.89
CA GLN A 395 25.67 -3.47 18.91
C GLN A 395 26.80 -2.63 19.51
N LEU A 396 26.50 -1.79 20.51
CA LEU A 396 27.43 -0.78 21.04
C LEU A 396 27.66 -0.91 22.54
N GLU A 397 26.61 -0.81 23.34
CA GLU A 397 26.71 -0.60 24.79
C GLU A 397 27.37 -1.78 25.50
N ILE A 398 27.01 -3.00 25.11
CA ILE A 398 27.58 -4.20 25.72
C ILE A 398 29.09 -4.33 25.48
N PHE A 399 29.56 -3.85 24.33
CA PHE A 399 30.96 -3.82 23.92
C PHE A 399 31.70 -2.54 24.37
N GLY A 400 30.99 -1.56 24.93
CA GLY A 400 31.54 -0.25 25.30
C GLY A 400 32.04 0.55 24.09
N LEU A 401 31.46 0.32 22.91
CA LEU A 401 31.79 1.05 21.68
C LEU A 401 31.21 2.46 21.73
N ASP A 402 32.08 3.43 21.46
CA ASP A 402 31.70 4.83 21.26
C ASP A 402 31.65 5.06 19.75
N SER A 403 30.54 4.64 19.13
CA SER A 403 30.34 4.67 17.68
C SER A 403 28.90 5.04 17.35
N GLU A 404 28.71 5.66 16.18
CA GLU A 404 27.39 5.99 15.67
C GLU A 404 26.74 4.78 15.00
N MET A 405 25.41 4.76 15.00
CA MET A 405 24.60 3.72 14.40
C MET A 405 23.40 4.37 13.71
N ILE A 406 23.04 3.88 12.52
CA ILE A 406 21.86 4.36 11.80
C ILE A 406 20.61 3.86 12.53
N ARG A 407 19.73 4.79 12.91
CA ARG A 407 18.53 4.52 13.71
C ARG A 407 17.26 4.68 12.88
N VAL A 408 16.27 3.84 13.18
CA VAL A 408 14.92 3.95 12.62
C VAL A 408 14.13 4.98 13.42
N SER A 409 13.47 5.92 12.75
CA SER A 409 12.74 7.01 13.40
C SER A 409 11.48 6.56 14.14
N ASN A 410 10.79 5.54 13.63
CA ASN A 410 9.56 5.00 14.22
C ASN A 410 9.59 3.46 14.22
N PRO A 411 10.46 2.84 15.05
CA PRO A 411 10.60 1.39 15.08
C PRO A 411 9.34 0.73 15.65
N LYS A 412 8.90 -0.36 15.02
CA LYS A 412 7.73 -1.14 15.49
C LYS A 412 8.05 -2.10 16.63
N MET A 413 9.32 -2.43 16.83
CA MET A 413 9.81 -3.36 17.84
C MET A 413 11.10 -2.81 18.44
N GLU A 414 11.28 -2.97 19.75
CA GLU A 414 12.48 -2.50 20.48
C GLU A 414 13.76 -3.19 20.00
N LYS A 415 13.66 -4.46 19.56
CA LYS A 415 14.78 -5.23 19.02
C LYS A 415 15.35 -4.64 17.73
N TYR A 416 14.55 -3.88 16.97
CA TYR A 416 14.84 -3.42 15.61
C TYR A 416 14.78 -1.89 15.51
N THR A 417 15.66 -1.24 16.28
CA THR A 417 15.73 0.23 16.43
C THR A 417 16.84 0.85 15.58
N GLY A 418 17.73 0.05 14.97
CA GLY A 418 18.75 0.53 14.04
C GLY A 418 19.36 -0.57 13.17
N LEU A 419 20.32 -0.22 12.32
CA LEU A 419 21.06 -1.15 11.46
C LEU A 419 22.38 -1.57 12.10
N ARG A 420 22.71 -2.88 12.04
CA ARG A 420 23.97 -3.42 12.56
C ARG A 420 25.20 -2.79 11.87
N ILE A 421 26.24 -2.55 12.65
CA ILE A 421 27.53 -1.99 12.18
C ILE A 421 28.63 -3.05 12.03
N TRP A 422 28.37 -4.25 12.52
CA TRP A 422 29.23 -5.43 12.49
C TRP A 422 28.40 -6.71 12.71
N LEU A 423 28.95 -7.86 12.35
CA LEU A 423 28.24 -9.15 12.39
C LEU A 423 28.37 -9.86 13.74
N THR A 424 29.46 -9.58 14.46
CA THR A 424 29.78 -10.20 15.76
C THR A 424 28.60 -10.25 16.75
N PRO A 425 27.81 -9.17 16.96
CA PRO A 425 26.70 -9.23 17.91
C PRO A 425 25.58 -10.20 17.49
N GLY A 426 25.26 -10.28 16.19
CA GLY A 426 24.25 -11.21 15.68
C GLY A 426 24.70 -12.67 15.82
N LEU A 427 26.00 -12.94 15.59
CA LEU A 427 26.58 -14.25 15.85
C LEU A 427 26.51 -14.63 17.33
N LEU A 428 26.75 -13.69 18.24
CA LEU A 428 26.60 -13.93 19.68
C LEU A 428 25.14 -14.21 20.07
N GLU A 429 24.17 -13.49 19.51
CA GLU A 429 22.74 -13.78 19.74
C GLU A 429 22.40 -15.22 19.33
N VAL A 430 22.87 -15.68 18.17
CA VAL A 430 22.66 -17.08 17.74
C VAL A 430 23.38 -18.06 18.66
N TYR A 431 24.61 -17.75 19.09
CA TYR A 431 25.35 -18.59 20.02
C TYR A 431 24.60 -18.73 21.36
N LEU A 432 24.09 -17.65 21.93
CA LEU A 432 23.36 -17.64 23.20
C LEU A 432 22.12 -18.55 23.18
N GLU A 433 21.39 -18.58 22.08
CA GLU A 433 20.20 -19.44 21.91
C GLU A 433 20.54 -20.94 21.75
N ASN A 434 21.82 -21.28 21.57
CA ASN A 434 22.25 -22.63 21.21
C ASN A 434 23.40 -23.20 22.07
N MET A 435 24.05 -22.40 22.92
CA MET A 435 25.24 -22.82 23.70
C MET A 435 25.00 -24.00 24.65
N ASP A 436 23.76 -24.21 25.08
CA ASP A 436 23.35 -25.33 25.94
C ASP A 436 23.05 -26.62 25.16
N LYS A 437 22.84 -26.52 23.85
CA LYS A 437 22.45 -27.64 22.99
C LYS A 437 23.65 -28.37 22.41
N GLU A 438 24.71 -27.62 22.08
CA GLU A 438 25.89 -28.14 21.42
C GLU A 438 27.17 -27.80 22.21
N LYS A 439 28.07 -28.79 22.33
CA LYS A 439 29.32 -28.59 23.09
C LYS A 439 30.29 -27.67 22.35
N GLU A 440 30.33 -27.78 21.04
CA GLU A 440 31.17 -27.03 20.12
C GLU A 440 30.29 -26.31 19.10
N ILE A 441 30.43 -24.99 19.00
CA ILE A 441 29.70 -24.17 18.04
C ILE A 441 30.69 -23.49 17.10
N LYS A 442 30.52 -23.77 15.81
CA LYS A 442 31.25 -23.17 14.69
C LYS A 442 30.25 -22.61 13.70
N ILE A 443 30.00 -21.31 13.79
CA ILE A 443 29.04 -20.62 12.93
C ILE A 443 29.71 -19.49 12.18
N PHE A 444 29.14 -19.15 11.03
CA PHE A 444 29.57 -18.00 10.26
C PHE A 444 28.40 -17.32 9.58
N GLU A 445 28.57 -16.06 9.23
CA GLU A 445 27.63 -15.29 8.43
C GLU A 445 28.38 -14.51 7.37
N ILE A 446 27.88 -14.50 6.13
CA ILE A 446 28.26 -13.52 5.13
C ILE A 446 27.09 -12.57 4.90
N GLY A 447 27.21 -11.37 5.45
CA GLY A 447 26.12 -10.41 5.52
C GLY A 447 26.57 -8.97 5.41
N ASP A 448 25.61 -8.10 5.12
CA ASP A 448 25.85 -6.67 4.98
C ASP A 448 25.70 -5.94 6.32
N VAL A 449 26.51 -4.92 6.53
CA VAL A 449 26.47 -3.99 7.67
C VAL A 449 26.44 -2.56 7.14
N ALA A 450 25.86 -1.65 7.92
CA ALA A 450 25.73 -0.25 7.54
C ALA A 450 26.60 0.64 8.43
N ILE A 451 27.61 1.27 7.84
CA ILE A 451 28.56 2.15 8.53
C ILE A 451 28.15 3.61 8.26
N PRO A 452 27.93 4.44 9.30
CA PRO A 452 27.72 5.88 9.11
C PRO A 452 28.88 6.50 8.32
N ASP A 453 28.53 7.22 7.25
CA ASP A 453 29.51 7.90 6.39
C ASP A 453 28.89 9.21 5.87
N PRO A 454 29.23 10.35 6.48
CA PRO A 454 28.71 11.66 6.06
C PRO A 454 29.02 12.04 4.60
N ASN A 455 30.00 11.38 3.97
CA ASN A 455 30.36 11.63 2.58
C ASN A 455 29.59 10.74 1.59
N ALA A 456 28.90 9.71 2.06
CA ALA A 456 28.04 8.88 1.23
C ALA A 456 26.73 9.63 0.92
N GLU A 457 26.18 9.42 -0.28
CA GLU A 457 24.93 10.07 -0.73
C GLU A 457 23.77 9.86 0.26
N THR A 458 23.69 8.68 0.87
CA THR A 458 22.66 8.30 1.83
C THR A 458 23.07 8.53 3.29
N GLY A 459 24.26 9.08 3.54
CA GLY A 459 24.85 9.19 4.89
C GLY A 459 25.37 7.87 5.47
N ALA A 460 25.38 6.79 4.67
CA ALA A 460 25.79 5.46 5.10
C ALA A 460 26.48 4.69 3.97
N ARG A 461 27.51 3.91 4.33
CA ARG A 461 28.17 2.97 3.43
C ARG A 461 27.87 1.53 3.83
N ILE A 462 27.49 0.72 2.85
CA ILE A 462 27.27 -0.71 3.05
C ILE A 462 28.58 -1.47 2.86
N GLU A 463 28.89 -2.33 3.84
CA GLU A 463 29.99 -3.28 3.75
C GLU A 463 29.47 -4.70 3.88
N ARG A 464 29.86 -5.57 2.96
CA ARG A 464 29.69 -7.00 3.14
C ARG A 464 30.85 -7.56 3.95
N ARG A 465 30.54 -8.31 4.98
CA ARG A 465 31.51 -8.91 5.87
C ARG A 465 31.31 -10.41 5.97
N LEU A 466 32.40 -11.13 6.25
CA LEU A 466 32.38 -12.49 6.75
C LEU A 466 32.62 -12.42 8.25
N GLY A 467 31.62 -12.80 9.04
CA GLY A 467 31.72 -12.97 10.48
C GLY A 467 31.85 -14.45 10.81
N ILE A 468 32.72 -14.81 11.75
CA ILE A 468 32.95 -16.18 12.21
C ILE A 468 32.89 -16.18 13.73
N LEU A 469 32.22 -17.17 14.32
CA LEU A 469 32.23 -17.43 15.75
C LEU A 469 32.59 -18.90 16.01
N ILE A 470 33.57 -19.10 16.89
CA ILE A 470 34.01 -20.42 17.35
C ILE A 470 33.97 -20.43 18.88
N SER A 471 33.35 -21.45 19.46
CA SER A 471 33.32 -21.64 20.91
C SER A 471 33.31 -23.13 21.27
N HIS A 472 34.21 -23.51 22.17
CA HIS A 472 34.27 -24.79 22.89
C HIS A 472 35.16 -24.62 24.14
N ASP A 473 35.21 -25.61 25.03
CA ASP A 473 35.84 -25.49 26.36
C ASP A 473 37.32 -25.08 26.37
N LYS A 474 38.03 -25.32 25.26
CA LYS A 474 39.47 -25.05 25.10
C LYS A 474 39.74 -24.09 23.93
N ALA A 475 38.74 -23.36 23.49
CA ALA A 475 38.89 -22.50 22.33
C ALA A 475 39.92 -21.40 22.60
N THR A 476 40.73 -21.11 21.59
CA THR A 476 41.80 -20.12 21.64
C THR A 476 41.84 -19.29 20.36
N LEU A 477 42.51 -18.15 20.41
CA LEU A 477 42.80 -17.31 19.25
C LEU A 477 43.36 -18.12 18.05
N THR A 478 44.11 -19.19 18.31
CA THR A 478 44.67 -20.07 17.28
C THR A 478 43.60 -20.73 16.41
N ASP A 479 42.43 -21.06 16.96
CA ASP A 479 41.32 -21.66 16.20
C ASP A 479 40.81 -20.69 15.12
N GLY A 480 40.62 -19.42 15.49
CA GLY A 480 40.27 -18.37 14.53
C GLY A 480 41.39 -18.08 13.54
N LEU A 481 42.66 -18.07 13.98
CA LEU A 481 43.81 -17.81 13.10
C LEU A 481 43.96 -18.92 12.05
N ALA A 482 43.74 -20.17 12.44
CA ALA A 482 43.83 -21.32 11.55
C ALA A 482 42.80 -21.20 10.42
N ILE A 483 41.52 -20.99 10.75
CA ILE A 483 40.47 -20.87 9.72
C ILE A 483 40.66 -19.61 8.86
N THR A 484 41.07 -18.48 9.46
CA THR A 484 41.32 -17.23 8.72
C THR A 484 42.44 -17.41 7.69
N ASN A 485 43.56 -18.01 8.10
CA ASN A 485 44.68 -18.31 7.19
C ASN A 485 44.27 -19.27 6.08
N ILE A 486 43.51 -20.31 6.40
CA ILE A 486 42.99 -21.26 5.42
C ILE A 486 42.16 -20.55 4.36
N ILE A 487 41.21 -19.71 4.77
CA ILE A 487 40.34 -18.99 3.85
C ILE A 487 41.14 -18.06 2.95
N LEU A 488 41.97 -17.19 3.54
CA LEU A 488 42.73 -16.18 2.80
C LEU A 488 43.73 -16.82 1.84
N ASN A 489 44.43 -17.87 2.25
CA ASN A 489 45.32 -18.62 1.36
C ASN A 489 44.57 -19.33 0.22
N THR A 490 43.36 -19.86 0.50
CA THR A 490 42.54 -20.53 -0.54
C THR A 490 42.13 -19.57 -1.66
N ILE A 491 41.99 -18.28 -1.35
CA ILE A 491 41.67 -17.23 -2.33
C ILE A 491 42.91 -16.42 -2.77
N ASP A 492 44.12 -16.94 -2.53
CA ASP A 492 45.42 -16.33 -2.89
C ASP A 492 45.65 -14.91 -2.32
N ILE A 493 45.10 -14.65 -1.13
CA ILE A 493 45.32 -13.39 -0.40
C ILE A 493 46.42 -13.59 0.64
N LYS A 494 47.55 -12.91 0.43
CA LYS A 494 48.66 -12.87 1.37
C LYS A 494 48.34 -11.83 2.45
N SER A 495 48.17 -12.28 3.69
CA SER A 495 47.89 -11.43 4.83
C SER A 495 48.95 -11.57 5.91
N HIS A 496 49.05 -10.56 6.76
CA HIS A 496 49.80 -10.61 8.00
C HIS A 496 48.97 -10.07 9.16
N TYR A 497 49.43 -10.31 10.38
CA TYR A 497 48.72 -9.98 11.61
C TYR A 497 49.52 -8.98 12.42
N GLU A 498 48.86 -7.91 12.86
CA GLU A 498 49.46 -6.92 13.76
C GLU A 498 48.66 -6.84 15.05
N LYS A 499 49.36 -6.59 16.17
CA LYS A 499 48.69 -6.41 17.46
C LYS A 499 47.79 -5.18 17.39
N THR A 500 46.51 -5.35 17.72
CA THR A 500 45.53 -4.26 17.74
C THR A 500 44.65 -4.36 18.97
N SER A 501 43.84 -3.34 19.21
CA SER A 501 42.84 -3.33 20.27
C SER A 501 41.48 -3.00 19.67
N ILE A 502 40.57 -3.97 19.69
CA ILE A 502 39.15 -3.79 19.35
C ILE A 502 38.37 -3.79 20.67
N LYS A 503 37.52 -2.78 20.87
CA LYS A 503 36.73 -2.71 22.10
C LYS A 503 35.82 -3.92 22.24
N GLY A 504 35.76 -4.43 23.46
CA GLY A 504 35.02 -5.63 23.81
C GLY A 504 35.72 -6.95 23.48
N LEU A 505 36.92 -6.92 22.89
CA LEU A 505 37.81 -8.07 22.78
C LEU A 505 38.96 -7.99 23.81
N LEU A 506 39.59 -9.12 24.11
CA LEU A 506 40.77 -9.22 24.99
C LEU A 506 41.99 -8.56 24.32
N PRO A 507 42.56 -7.46 24.86
CA PRO A 507 43.62 -6.72 24.18
C PRO A 507 44.91 -7.52 23.90
N GLN A 508 45.23 -8.51 24.74
CA GLN A 508 46.40 -9.39 24.53
C GLN A 508 46.10 -10.57 23.60
N ARG A 509 44.82 -10.82 23.28
CA ARG A 509 44.35 -11.93 22.44
C ARG A 509 43.49 -11.39 21.30
N THR A 510 43.96 -10.32 20.67
CA THR A 510 43.33 -9.65 19.52
C THR A 510 44.40 -9.25 18.52
N ALA A 511 44.13 -9.45 17.23
CA ALA A 511 44.99 -9.03 16.13
C ALA A 511 44.16 -8.42 14.99
N GLY A 512 44.73 -7.42 14.34
CA GLY A 512 44.21 -6.90 13.08
C GLY A 512 44.74 -7.73 11.94
N ILE A 513 43.91 -7.94 10.93
CA ILE A 513 44.25 -8.70 9.72
C ILE A 513 44.54 -7.68 8.62
N TYR A 514 45.74 -7.74 8.05
CA TYR A 514 46.23 -6.76 7.08
C TYR A 514 46.59 -7.43 5.75
N VAL A 515 46.33 -6.73 4.66
CA VAL A 515 46.89 -6.99 3.32
C VAL A 515 47.63 -5.72 2.92
N ASP A 516 48.94 -5.82 2.72
CA ASP A 516 49.84 -4.67 2.65
C ASP A 516 49.62 -3.73 3.85
N SER A 517 49.23 -2.47 3.66
CA SER A 517 48.91 -1.54 4.76
C SER A 517 47.42 -1.44 5.10
N ASP A 518 46.54 -2.18 4.40
CA ASP A 518 45.10 -2.08 4.57
C ASP A 518 44.57 -3.12 5.57
N MET A 519 43.94 -2.64 6.64
CA MET A 519 43.26 -3.50 7.61
C MET A 519 41.96 -4.04 7.01
N ILE A 520 41.97 -5.32 6.65
CA ILE A 520 40.83 -6.01 6.02
C ILE A 520 39.87 -6.62 7.04
N GLY A 521 40.25 -6.67 8.32
CA GLY A 521 39.43 -7.28 9.36
C GLY A 521 40.14 -7.40 10.69
N PHE A 522 39.53 -8.13 11.62
CA PHE A 522 40.12 -8.46 12.91
C PHE A 522 39.80 -9.88 13.33
N ILE A 523 40.57 -10.35 14.30
CA ILE A 523 40.35 -11.60 15.02
C ILE A 523 40.62 -11.38 16.51
N GLY A 524 39.78 -11.92 17.38
CA GLY A 524 40.02 -11.83 18.81
C GLY A 524 39.11 -12.70 19.66
N GLU A 525 39.46 -12.81 20.94
CA GLU A 525 38.61 -13.42 21.96
C GLU A 525 37.75 -12.36 22.63
N ILE A 526 36.46 -12.65 22.81
CA ILE A 526 35.53 -11.75 23.49
C ILE A 526 35.99 -11.54 24.95
N HIS A 527 35.91 -10.29 25.43
CA HIS A 527 36.36 -9.94 26.78
C HIS A 527 35.52 -10.66 27.85
N PRO A 528 36.12 -11.26 28.90
CA PRO A 528 35.40 -12.01 29.94
C PRO A 528 34.30 -11.20 30.63
N THR A 529 34.44 -9.88 30.75
CA THR A 529 33.38 -9.03 31.30
C THR A 529 32.11 -9.03 30.46
N ILE A 530 32.23 -9.18 29.14
CA ILE A 530 31.09 -9.28 28.22
C ILE A 530 30.49 -10.69 28.30
N LEU A 531 31.34 -11.72 28.28
CA LEU A 531 30.91 -13.10 28.46
C LEU A 531 30.11 -13.26 29.77
N ASN A 532 30.62 -12.73 30.89
CA ASN A 532 29.92 -12.73 32.16
C ASN A 532 28.59 -11.96 32.14
N LYS A 533 28.52 -10.81 31.45
CA LYS A 533 27.25 -10.07 31.28
C LYS A 533 26.21 -10.86 30.49
N LEU A 534 26.66 -11.72 29.58
CA LEU A 534 25.83 -12.57 28.74
C LEU A 534 25.64 -13.99 29.30
N ASN A 535 26.14 -14.27 30.52
CA ASN A 535 26.15 -15.60 31.13
C ASN A 535 26.79 -16.69 30.25
N ILE A 536 27.86 -16.34 29.53
CA ILE A 536 28.65 -17.27 28.72
C ILE A 536 29.87 -17.74 29.53
N GLU A 537 29.99 -19.04 29.77
CA GLU A 537 31.13 -19.62 30.51
C GLU A 537 32.31 -19.99 29.62
N LYS A 538 32.05 -20.37 28.37
CA LYS A 538 33.07 -20.85 27.43
C LYS A 538 33.78 -19.68 26.73
N PRO A 539 35.07 -19.81 26.36
CA PRO A 539 35.74 -18.83 25.51
C PRO A 539 35.05 -18.73 24.14
N VAL A 540 34.85 -17.49 23.66
CA VAL A 540 34.27 -17.20 22.35
C VAL A 540 35.28 -16.43 21.50
N ILE A 541 35.63 -17.02 20.36
CA ILE A 541 36.56 -16.46 19.37
C ILE A 541 35.71 -15.92 18.24
N VAL A 542 36.02 -14.69 17.82
CA VAL A 542 35.35 -14.03 16.70
C VAL A 542 36.34 -13.56 15.66
N VAL A 543 35.96 -13.68 14.39
CA VAL A 543 36.67 -13.12 13.25
C VAL A 543 35.69 -12.30 12.44
N GLU A 544 36.09 -11.12 11.98
CA GLU A 544 35.30 -10.35 11.03
C GLU A 544 36.17 -9.78 9.92
N ILE A 545 35.85 -10.11 8.67
CA ILE A 545 36.61 -9.73 7.47
C ILE A 545 35.72 -8.93 6.53
N ILE A 546 36.19 -7.77 6.08
CA ILE A 546 35.49 -6.86 5.16
C ILE A 546 35.73 -7.34 3.72
N LEU A 547 34.73 -7.98 3.12
CA LEU A 547 34.85 -8.57 1.79
C LEU A 547 35.02 -7.53 0.68
N ASN A 548 34.47 -6.33 0.87
CA ASN A 548 34.69 -5.21 -0.05
C ASN A 548 36.18 -4.88 -0.19
N LYS A 549 36.96 -4.97 0.89
CA LYS A 549 38.41 -4.75 0.87
C LYS A 549 39.17 -5.93 0.30
N ILE A 550 38.74 -7.17 0.61
CA ILE A 550 39.30 -8.36 -0.05
C ILE A 550 39.20 -8.23 -1.56
N LEU A 551 38.04 -7.80 -2.06
CA LEU A 551 37.80 -7.66 -3.48
C LEU A 551 38.74 -6.67 -4.18
N SER A 552 39.18 -5.59 -3.50
CA SER A 552 40.17 -4.66 -4.06
C SER A 552 41.58 -5.24 -4.16
N HIS A 553 41.87 -6.29 -3.38
CA HIS A 553 43.17 -6.97 -3.37
C HIS A 553 43.20 -8.23 -4.24
N LEU A 554 42.05 -8.74 -4.67
CA LEU A 554 41.99 -9.81 -5.66
C LEU A 554 42.46 -9.26 -7.00
N ARG A 555 43.55 -9.84 -7.54
CA ARG A 555 44.05 -9.51 -8.87
C ARG A 555 42.94 -9.72 -9.90
N LYS A 556 42.74 -8.74 -10.77
CA LYS A 556 41.81 -8.83 -11.91
C LYS A 556 42.17 -9.96 -12.85
#